data_AF-W7B4A3-F1
#
_entry.id   AF-W7B4A3-F1
#
_cell.length_a   1.000
_cell.length_b   1.000
_cell.length_c   1.000
_cell.angle_alpha   90.00
_cell.angle_beta   90.00
_cell.angle_gamma   90.00
#
_symmetry.space_group_name_H-M   'P 1'
#
loop_
_entity.id
_entity.type
_entity.pdbx_description
1 polymer ?
#
loop_
_entity_poly.entity_id
_entity_poly.type
_entity_poly.pdbx_seq_one_letter_code
_entity_poly.pdbx_strand_id
1 'polypeptide(L)' 'MLTKNIRDRVLDVMKRFSKKHPDGYMVPKRVNSLLLSKCCQATPATIKKALLDLKHEKRIIKKEQHLFIQEEMT' A
#
# COMPACT_ATOMS: atom_id res chain seq x y z
N MET A 1 -14.62 8.21 -9.80
CA MET A 1 -15.68 7.29 -9.37
C MET A 1 -15.19 6.55 -8.12
N LEU A 2 -15.95 6.61 -7.01
CA LEU A 2 -15.65 6.01 -5.69
C LEU A 2 -15.82 4.47 -5.67
N THR A 3 -15.58 3.79 -6.79
CA THR A 3 -15.89 2.35 -6.99
C THR A 3 -14.72 1.41 -6.73
N LYS A 4 -13.50 1.92 -6.52
CA LYS A 4 -12.35 1.06 -6.19
C LYS A 4 -12.47 0.51 -4.77
N ASN A 5 -12.29 -0.81 -4.63
CA ASN A 5 -12.19 -1.49 -3.33
C ASN A 5 -11.13 -0.78 -2.46
N ILE A 6 -11.30 -0.79 -1.14
CA ILE A 6 -10.34 -0.16 -0.22
C ILE A 6 -8.91 -0.65 -0.43
N ARG A 7 -8.71 -1.93 -0.78
CA ARG A 7 -7.39 -2.51 -1.09
C ARG A 7 -6.75 -1.81 -2.30
N ASP A 8 -7.49 -1.63 -3.39
CA ASP A 8 -6.99 -0.97 -4.60
C ASP A 8 -6.71 0.51 -4.36
N ARG A 9 -7.54 1.19 -3.56
CA ARG A 9 -7.28 2.58 -3.17
C ARG A 9 -6.00 2.71 -2.36
N VAL A 10 -5.77 1.78 -1.41
CA VAL A 10 -4.52 1.74 -0.62
C VAL A 10 -3.32 1.55 -1.53
N LEU A 11 -3.37 0.60 -2.46
CA LEU A 11 -2.28 0.37 -3.42
C LEU A 11 -2.02 1.57 -4.31
N ASP A 12 -3.07 2.19 -4.87
CA ASP A 12 -2.95 3.40 -5.71
C ASP A 12 -2.27 4.53 -4.94
N VAL A 13 -2.70 4.80 -3.70
CA VAL A 13 -2.13 5.86 -2.87
C VAL A 13 -0.69 5.53 -2.50
N MET A 14 -0.41 4.29 -2.06
CA MET A 14 0.97 3.86 -1.76
C MET A 14 1.88 4.00 -2.98
N LYS A 15 1.39 3.65 -4.17
CA LYS A 15 2.15 3.74 -5.43
C LYS A 15 2.41 5.19 -5.87
N ARG A 16 1.50 6.12 -5.58
CA ARG A 16 1.72 7.56 -5.84
C ARG A 16 2.86 8.16 -5.01
N PHE A 17 3.08 7.64 -3.81
CA PHE A 17 4.15 8.10 -2.92
C PHE A 17 5.44 7.29 -3.05
N SER A 18 5.40 6.13 -3.71
CA SER A 18 6.53 5.23 -3.82
C SER A 18 7.53 5.68 -4.87
N LYS A 19 8.73 5.10 -4.81
CA LYS A 19 9.76 5.25 -5.84
C LYS A 19 10.05 3.89 -6.46
N LYS A 20 10.32 3.87 -7.77
CA LYS A 20 10.75 2.65 -8.46
C LYS A 20 12.09 2.18 -7.89
N HIS A 21 12.20 0.89 -7.60
CA HIS A 21 13.37 0.20 -7.05
C HIS A 21 13.53 -1.14 -7.79
N PRO A 22 14.74 -1.74 -7.85
CA PRO A 22 14.92 -3.07 -8.43
C PRO A 22 13.97 -4.15 -7.87
N ASP A 23 13.61 -4.04 -6.59
CA ASP A 23 12.71 -4.97 -5.88
C ASP A 23 11.21 -4.65 -6.01
N GLY A 24 10.84 -3.66 -6.83
CA GLY A 24 9.47 -3.16 -6.99
C GLY A 24 9.34 -1.69 -6.58
N TYR A 25 8.18 -1.29 -6.05
CA TYR A 25 7.98 0.10 -5.65
C TYR A 25 8.21 0.29 -4.17
N MET A 26 9.30 0.96 -3.81
CA MET A 26 9.66 1.24 -2.42
C MET A 26 8.77 2.33 -1.85
N VAL A 27 8.06 2.00 -0.78
CA VAL A 27 7.16 2.90 -0.05
C VAL A 27 7.94 3.65 1.03
N PRO A 28 7.95 4.99 1.03
CA PRO A 28 8.62 5.77 2.06
C PRO A 28 8.06 5.51 3.46
N LYS A 29 8.91 5.52 4.49
CA LYS A 29 8.50 5.31 5.90
C LYS A 29 7.41 6.28 6.40
N ARG A 30 7.32 7.48 5.80
CA ARG A 30 6.26 8.46 6.11
C ARG A 30 4.85 8.01 5.70
N VAL A 31 4.73 7.04 4.79
CA VAL A 31 3.45 6.48 4.36
C VAL A 31 3.00 5.46 5.40
N ASN A 32 2.29 5.96 6.41
CA ASN A 32 1.75 5.17 7.51
C ASN A 32 0.22 5.04 7.43
N SER A 33 -0.35 4.23 8.32
CA SER A 33 -1.80 3.97 8.33
C SER A 33 -2.66 5.23 8.52
N LEU A 34 -2.16 6.26 9.21
CA LEU A 34 -2.87 7.52 9.40
C LEU A 34 -2.89 8.39 8.14
N LEU A 35 -1.78 8.47 7.40
CA LEU A 35 -1.76 9.16 6.11
C LEU A 35 -2.71 8.47 5.13
N LEU A 36 -2.59 7.14 5.04
CA LEU A 36 -3.42 6.33 4.17
C LEU A 36 -4.91 6.43 4.51
N SER A 37 -5.28 6.52 5.79
CA SER A 37 -6.68 6.66 6.22
C SER A 37 -7.30 7.97 5.70
N LYS A 38 -6.54 9.07 5.76
CA LYS A 38 -6.95 10.37 5.21
C LYS A 38 -7.07 10.32 3.68
N CYS A 39 -6.04 9.80 3.00
CA CYS A 39 -6.04 9.73 1.53
C CYS A 39 -7.11 8.79 0.95
N CYS A 40 -7.37 7.66 1.63
CA CYS A 40 -8.34 6.67 1.19
C CYS A 40 -9.75 6.93 1.72
N GLN A 41 -9.96 7.98 2.52
CA GLN A 41 -11.25 8.30 3.17
C GLN A 41 -11.83 7.08 3.90
N ALA A 42 -11.01 6.45 4.74
CA ALA A 42 -11.37 5.28 5.54
C ALA A 42 -10.80 5.39 6.95
N THR A 43 -11.24 4.53 7.87
CA THR A 43 -10.69 4.53 9.24
C THR A 43 -9.29 3.90 9.28
N PRO A 44 -8.41 4.27 10.23
CA PRO A 44 -7.12 3.61 10.40
C PRO A 44 -7.23 2.09 10.62
N ALA A 45 -8.30 1.63 11.28
CA ALA A 45 -8.56 0.20 11.48
C ALA A 45 -8.83 -0.51 10.15
N THR A 46 -9.66 0.06 9.29
CA THR A 46 -9.92 -0.46 7.94
C THR A 46 -8.63 -0.51 7.10
N ILE A 47 -7.78 0.53 7.18
CA ILE A 47 -6.49 0.56 6.48
C ILE A 47 -5.55 -0.52 7.00
N LYS A 48 -5.43 -0.71 8.32
CA LYS A 48 -4.60 -1.76 8.90
C LYS A 48 -5.04 -3.14 8.42
N LYS A 49 -6.35 -3.40 8.39
CA LYS A 49 -6.90 -4.65 7.82
C LYS A 49 -6.52 -4.81 6.35
N ALA A 50 -6.74 -3.78 5.53
CA ALA A 50 -6.39 -3.83 4.11
C ALA A 50 -4.89 -4.06 3.88
N LEU A 51 -4.01 -3.44 4.67
CA LEU A 51 -2.56 -3.68 4.60
C LEU A 51 -2.18 -5.11 4.99
N LEU A 52 -2.84 -5.69 6.00
CA LEU A 52 -2.64 -7.09 6.37
C LEU A 52 -3.07 -8.01 5.23
N ASP A 53 -4.27 -7.80 4.67
CA ASP A 53 -4.79 -8.58 3.55
C ASP A 53 -3.84 -8.53 2.34
N LEU A 54 -3.38 -7.33 1.95
CA LEU A 54 -2.41 -7.12 0.87
C LEU A 54 -1.06 -7.79 1.12
N LYS A 55 -0.65 -7.91 2.39
CA LYS A 55 0.57 -8.62 2.78
C LYS A 55 0.39 -10.13 2.68
N HIS A 56 -0.78 -10.66 3.08
CA HIS A 56 -1.13 -12.07 2.92
C HIS A 56 -1.18 -12.48 1.44
N GLU A 57 -1.71 -11.60 0.59
CA GLU A 57 -1.75 -11.76 -0.87
C GLU A 57 -0.37 -11.56 -1.54
N LYS A 58 0.68 -11.25 -0.77
CA LYS A 58 2.04 -10.93 -1.27
C LYS A 58 2.11 -9.75 -2.24
N ARG A 59 1.06 -8.92 -2.32
CA ARG A 59 1.05 -7.68 -3.12
C ARG A 59 1.93 -6.61 -2.51
N ILE A 60 2.05 -6.61 -1.17
CA ILE A 60 3.04 -5.81 -0.44
C ILE A 60 3.96 -6.72 0.37
N ILE A 61 5.25 -6.45 0.34
CA ILE A 61 6.26 -7.19 1.10
C ILE A 61 7.11 -6.24 1.93
N LYS A 62 7.56 -6.70 3.09
CA LYS A 62 8.55 -5.98 3.89
C LYS A 62 9.92 -6.59 3.61
N LYS A 63 10.84 -5.80 3.06
CA LYS A 63 12.26 -6.16 2.92
C LYS A 63 13.06 -5.18 3.77
N GLU A 64 13.92 -5.71 4.63
CA GLU A 64 14.67 -4.94 5.63
C GLU A 64 13.74 -4.02 6.45
N GLN A 65 13.89 -2.70 6.29
CA GLN A 65 13.10 -1.67 6.96
C GLN A 65 12.07 -0.98 6.06
N HIS A 66 11.88 -1.45 4.82
CA HIS A 66 11.03 -0.81 3.83
C HIS A 66 9.90 -1.73 3.36
N LEU A 67 8.77 -1.11 3.01
CA LEU A 67 7.66 -1.79 2.34
C LEU A 67 7.83 -1.63 0.84
N PHE A 68 7.58 -2.70 0.10
CA PHE A 68 7.63 -2.73 -1.35
C PHE A 68 6.28 -3.19 -1.88
N ILE A 69 5.77 -2.51 -2.91
CA ILE A 69 4.64 -2.98 -3.71
C ILE A 69 5.21 -3.80 -4.85
N GLN A 70 4.75 -5.05 -4.99
CA GLN A 70 5.09 -5.91 -6.12
C GLN A 70 4.21 -5.53 -7.32
N GLU A 71 4.79 -5.33 -8.49
CA GLU A 71 4.03 -5.42 -9.74
C GLU A 71 3.84 -6.90 -10.06
N GLU A 72 2.63 -7.31 -10.43
CA GLU A 72 2.42 -8.65 -10.96
C GLU A 72 3.37 -8.83 -12.15
N MET A 73 4.29 -9.78 -12.03
CA MET A 73 5.07 -10.26 -13.17
C MET A 73 4.07 -10.89 -14.13
N THR A 74 3.71 -10.14 -15.18
CA THR A 74 3.11 -10.69 -16.39
C THR A 74 4.22 -11.04 -17.36
#